data_AF-A0A8J6HL73-F1
#
_entry.id   AF-A0A8J6HL73-F1
#
_cell.length_a   1.000
_cell.length_b   1.000
_cell.length_c   1.000
_cell.angle_alpha   90.00
_cell.angle_beta   90.00
_cell.angle_gamma   90.00
#
_symmetry.space_group_name_H-M   'P 1'
#
loop_
_entity.id
_entity.type
_entity.pdbx_description
1 polymer ?
#
loop_
_entity_poly.entity_id
_entity_poly.type
_entity_poly.pdbx_seq_one_letter_code
_entity_poly.pdbx_strand_id
1 'polypeptide(L)'
;MIPETSPHAFRFLAALENCQLFCSPNATVVCKQRILVRAISYTVHGLIPASCVFADRYNREEVVRSLGKEVNINPPLTLGQLPDTPEELLKLDQVFIKSELKVGVIYVKEGQYTEEEILDNNDNSLLFEEFLQIFGEKVRLKGFDKYKGGLDTVHDLTGLYSVYTNWRNIEIMFHVSTLLPYEKHDPQKLQRKRHIGNDIVCVVFLEADNTSFSPACIKSHFLHTFILVRTSPRIKRKPTRYEVSVVTRDEVGAYKPYLWEQSVFDKGPMFREWLLTKIVNGERASYSAPKFARMQERTRDWTNSKAL
;
A
#
# COMPACT_ATOMS: atom_id res chain seq x y z
N MET A 1 -22.77 -18.84 1.91
CA MET A 1 -22.53 -20.01 1.04
C MET A 1 -21.12 -19.90 0.52
N ILE A 2 -20.21 -20.71 1.05
CA ILE A 2 -18.80 -20.79 0.60
C ILE A 2 -18.76 -21.99 -0.38
N PRO A 3 -18.13 -21.87 -1.56
CA PRO A 3 -18.13 -22.95 -2.54
C PRO A 3 -17.20 -24.09 -2.09
N GLU A 4 -17.65 -25.33 -2.29
CA GLU A 4 -16.88 -26.55 -2.06
C GLU A 4 -15.63 -26.58 -2.93
N THR A 5 -14.44 -26.58 -2.32
CA THR A 5 -13.19 -26.92 -2.99
C THR A 5 -12.32 -27.82 -2.08
N SER A 6 -11.97 -28.98 -2.63
CA SER A 6 -10.92 -29.97 -2.27
C SER A 6 -10.63 -30.29 -0.78
N PRO A 7 -10.68 -31.58 -0.37
CA PRO A 7 -10.48 -32.02 1.02
C PRO A 7 -9.04 -31.92 1.56
N HIS A 8 -8.07 -31.43 0.78
CA HIS A 8 -6.67 -31.27 1.22
C HIS A 8 -6.30 -29.85 1.68
N ALA A 9 -7.24 -28.91 1.77
CA ALA A 9 -6.95 -27.47 1.83
C ALA A 9 -7.08 -26.76 3.20
N PHE A 10 -7.30 -27.46 4.32
CA PHE A 10 -7.61 -26.79 5.60
C PHE A 10 -6.66 -27.15 6.72
N ARG A 11 -5.54 -26.41 6.83
CA ARG A 11 -4.80 -26.26 8.09
C ARG A 11 -5.02 -24.84 8.61
N PHE A 12 -5.98 -24.68 9.51
CA PHE A 12 -6.24 -23.42 10.20
C PHE A 12 -5.35 -23.32 11.44
N LEU A 13 -4.53 -22.28 11.54
CA LEU A 13 -3.82 -21.92 12.76
C LEU A 13 -4.63 -20.85 13.51
N ALA A 14 -5.25 -21.23 14.63
CA ALA A 14 -5.90 -20.31 15.55
C ALA A 14 -4.92 -19.92 16.66
N ALA A 15 -4.61 -18.63 16.78
CA ALA A 15 -3.90 -18.10 17.95
C ALA A 15 -4.93 -17.48 18.90
N LEU A 16 -4.90 -17.89 20.17
CA LEU A 16 -5.74 -17.37 21.25
C LEU A 16 -4.86 -16.62 22.25
N GLU A 17 -5.04 -15.31 22.32
CA GLU A 17 -4.47 -14.49 23.40
C GLU A 17 -5.57 -14.08 24.38
N ASN A 18 -5.35 -14.39 25.67
CA ASN A 18 -6.21 -13.93 26.75
C ASN A 18 -5.87 -12.47 27.08
N CYS A 19 -6.72 -11.52 26.69
CA CYS A 19 -6.60 -10.14 27.15
C CYS A 19 -7.49 -9.92 28.37
N GLN A 20 -6.88 -9.74 29.56
CA GLN A 20 -7.59 -9.18 30.72
C GLN A 20 -7.47 -7.66 30.68
N LEU A 21 -8.60 -6.96 30.55
CA LEU A 21 -8.71 -5.51 30.76
C LEU A 21 -9.24 -5.27 32.18
N PHE A 22 -8.44 -4.61 33.02
CA PHE A 22 -8.87 -4.15 34.35
C PHE A 22 -9.58 -2.79 34.22
N CYS A 23 -10.77 -2.64 34.81
CA CYS A 23 -11.42 -1.34 34.99
C CYS A 23 -12.30 -1.29 36.25
N SER A 24 -11.99 -0.34 37.14
CA SER A 24 -12.75 0.45 38.16
C SER A 24 -14.04 -0.10 38.83
N PRO A 25 -14.34 0.27 40.11
CA PRO A 25 -15.25 -0.47 41.01
C PRO A 25 -16.73 -0.59 40.62
N ASN A 26 -17.19 0.05 39.54
CA ASN A 26 -18.60 0.05 39.11
C ASN A 26 -18.81 -0.52 37.69
N ALA A 27 -17.83 -1.22 37.10
CA ALA A 27 -17.96 -1.78 35.76
C ALA A 27 -18.02 -3.31 35.78
N THR A 28 -19.00 -3.88 35.08
CA THR A 28 -19.12 -5.31 34.79
C THR A 28 -17.89 -5.79 34.00
N VAL A 29 -17.19 -6.82 34.48
CA VAL A 29 -16.03 -7.39 33.79
C VAL A 29 -16.49 -8.07 32.50
N VAL A 30 -16.26 -7.44 31.34
CA VAL A 30 -16.49 -8.06 30.03
C VAL A 30 -15.18 -8.68 29.55
N CYS A 31 -15.02 -9.99 29.80
CA CYS A 31 -13.90 -10.76 29.26
C CYS A 31 -14.07 -10.91 27.73
N LYS A 32 -13.05 -10.53 26.95
CA LYS A 32 -13.05 -10.67 25.49
C LYS A 32 -11.87 -11.54 25.07
N GLN A 33 -12.13 -12.47 24.16
CA GLN A 33 -11.11 -13.31 23.55
C GLN A 33 -10.71 -12.70 22.21
N ARG A 34 -9.40 -12.52 21.99
CA ARG A 34 -8.88 -12.16 20.67
C ARG A 34 -8.65 -13.43 19.86
N ILE A 35 -9.20 -13.47 18.66
CA ILE A 35 -9.07 -14.60 17.75
C ILE A 35 -8.51 -14.11 16.44
N LEU A 36 -7.48 -14.81 15.96
CA LEU A 36 -6.92 -14.67 14.62
C LEU A 36 -7.02 -16.03 13.92
N VAL A 37 -7.84 -16.11 12.87
CA VAL A 37 -8.03 -17.30 12.04
C VAL A 37 -7.36 -17.08 10.69
N ARG A 38 -6.39 -17.93 10.34
CA ARG A 38 -5.70 -17.89 9.04
C ARG A 38 -6.26 -18.97 8.11
N ALA A 39 -6.74 -18.56 6.94
CA ALA A 39 -7.10 -19.42 5.82
C ALA A 39 -6.14 -19.17 4.64
N ILE A 40 -6.13 -20.10 3.69
CA ILE A 40 -5.32 -19.99 2.46
C ILE A 40 -5.60 -18.66 1.74
N SER A 41 -6.88 -18.29 1.63
CA SER A 41 -7.33 -17.09 0.88
C SER A 41 -7.56 -15.84 1.73
N TYR A 42 -7.73 -15.93 3.05
CA TYR A 42 -8.02 -14.76 3.89
C TYR A 42 -7.59 -14.96 5.35
N THR A 43 -7.49 -13.86 6.09
CA THR A 43 -7.24 -13.88 7.54
C THR A 43 -8.37 -13.13 8.23
N VAL A 44 -9.01 -13.74 9.22
CA VAL A 44 -10.07 -13.11 10.03
C VAL A 44 -9.51 -12.79 11.40
N HIS A 45 -9.72 -11.56 11.85
CA HIS A 45 -9.34 -11.10 13.17
C HIS A 45 -10.55 -10.45 13.86
N GLY A 46 -10.79 -10.79 15.12
CA GLY A 46 -11.88 -10.20 15.88
C GLY A 46 -11.74 -10.38 17.39
N LEU A 47 -12.56 -9.62 18.11
CA LEU A 47 -12.79 -9.79 19.55
C LEU A 47 -14.14 -10.46 19.74
N ILE A 48 -14.17 -11.64 20.34
CA ILE A 48 -15.40 -12.34 20.69
C ILE A 48 -15.63 -12.19 22.19
N PRO A 49 -16.82 -11.74 22.64
CA PRO A 49 -17.17 -11.77 24.06
C PRO A 49 -17.08 -13.20 24.59
N ALA A 50 -16.49 -13.41 25.76
CA ALA A 50 -16.36 -14.75 26.33
C ALA A 50 -17.73 -15.45 26.54
N SER A 51 -18.81 -14.68 26.67
CA SER A 51 -20.19 -15.18 26.75
C SER A 51 -20.70 -15.82 25.46
N CYS A 52 -20.06 -15.56 24.32
CA CYS A 52 -20.43 -16.12 23.02
C CYS A 52 -19.73 -17.44 22.72
N VAL A 53 -18.79 -17.89 23.57
CA VAL A 53 -18.08 -19.16 23.39
C VAL A 53 -18.65 -20.17 24.38
N PHE A 54 -19.36 -21.17 23.88
CA PHE A 54 -19.93 -22.25 24.70
C PHE A 54 -18.88 -23.31 25.06
N ALA A 55 -17.81 -22.90 25.74
CA ALA A 55 -16.71 -23.74 26.20
C ALA A 55 -16.13 -23.21 27.51
N ASP A 56 -15.41 -24.03 28.27
CA ASP A 56 -14.59 -23.51 29.37
C ASP A 56 -13.55 -22.54 28.82
N ARG A 57 -13.64 -21.27 29.23
CA ARG A 57 -12.72 -20.19 28.81
C ARG A 57 -11.26 -20.45 29.16
N TYR A 58 -10.98 -21.35 30.10
CA TYR A 58 -9.61 -21.75 30.44
C TYR A 58 -9.13 -22.95 29.60
N ASN A 59 -10.03 -23.63 28.91
CA ASN A 59 -9.72 -24.75 28.03
C ASN A 59 -9.60 -24.30 26.56
N ARG A 60 -8.35 -24.02 26.14
CA ARG A 60 -8.05 -23.52 24.78
C ARG A 60 -8.53 -24.47 23.68
N GLU A 61 -8.47 -25.78 23.90
CA GLU A 61 -8.91 -26.76 22.89
C GLU A 61 -10.43 -26.75 22.72
N GLU A 62 -11.17 -26.62 23.81
CA GLU A 62 -12.63 -26.57 23.79
C GLU A 62 -13.12 -25.27 23.14
N VAL A 63 -12.44 -24.15 23.40
CA VAL A 63 -12.68 -22.86 22.73
C VAL A 63 -12.48 -22.98 21.21
N VAL A 64 -11.34 -23.52 20.76
CA VAL A 64 -11.07 -23.71 19.31
C VAL A 64 -12.10 -24.65 18.68
N ARG A 65 -12.49 -25.72 19.37
CA ARG A 65 -13.51 -26.67 18.89
C ARG A 65 -14.90 -26.04 18.82
N SER A 66 -15.29 -25.24 19.80
CA SER A 66 -16.57 -24.51 19.81
C SER A 66 -16.63 -23.51 18.66
N LEU A 67 -15.56 -22.74 18.45
CA LEU A 67 -15.44 -21.81 17.32
C LEU A 67 -15.50 -22.54 15.98
N GLY A 68 -14.83 -23.69 15.85
CA GLY A 68 -14.88 -24.51 14.63
C GLY A 68 -16.29 -25.03 14.32
N LYS A 69 -17.06 -25.39 15.36
CA LYS A 69 -18.47 -25.82 15.23
C LYS A 69 -19.37 -24.66 14.81
N GLU A 70 -19.23 -23.49 15.42
CA GLU A 70 -20.03 -22.30 15.08
C GLU A 70 -19.81 -21.84 13.64
N VAL A 71 -18.59 -21.97 13.12
CA VAL A 71 -18.24 -21.61 11.74
C VAL A 71 -18.45 -22.79 10.77
N ASN A 72 -18.90 -23.95 11.26
CA ASN A 72 -19.16 -25.17 10.50
C ASN A 72 -17.96 -25.61 9.62
N ILE A 73 -16.75 -25.57 10.18
CA ILE A 73 -15.50 -25.92 9.49
C ILE A 73 -15.24 -27.43 9.61
N ASN A 74 -14.97 -28.10 8.49
CA ASN A 74 -14.62 -29.52 8.42
C ASN A 74 -13.34 -29.72 7.57
N PRO A 75 -12.27 -30.38 8.08
CA PRO A 75 -12.14 -31.01 9.40
C PRO A 75 -12.19 -30.00 10.56
N PRO A 76 -12.59 -30.43 11.77
CA PRO A 76 -12.67 -29.57 12.94
C PRO A 76 -11.34 -28.86 13.22
N LEU A 77 -11.41 -27.59 13.64
CA LEU A 77 -10.24 -26.84 14.06
C LEU A 77 -9.50 -27.57 15.19
N THR A 78 -8.18 -27.68 15.07
CA THR A 78 -7.30 -28.24 16.11
C THR A 78 -6.32 -27.18 16.58
N LEU A 79 -5.94 -27.23 17.85
CA LEU A 79 -4.93 -26.33 18.39
C LEU A 79 -3.56 -26.77 17.82
N GLY A 80 -2.88 -25.87 17.11
CA GLY A 80 -1.55 -26.15 16.59
C GLY A 80 -0.54 -26.32 17.73
N GLN A 81 0.16 -27.47 17.76
CA GLN A 81 1.30 -27.71 18.64
C GLN A 81 2.58 -27.57 17.81
N LEU A 82 3.08 -26.35 17.64
CA LEU A 82 4.33 -26.09 16.92
C LEU A 82 5.36 -25.46 17.89
N PRO A 83 6.59 -26.01 18.01
CA PRO A 83 7.57 -25.59 19.01
C PRO A 83 8.06 -24.13 18.88
N ASP A 84 8.06 -23.56 17.68
CA ASP A 84 8.57 -22.20 17.36
C ASP A 84 7.46 -21.20 17.00
N THR A 85 6.28 -21.42 17.58
CA THR A 85 4.98 -20.86 17.16
C THR A 85 4.90 -19.33 17.00
N PRO A 86 5.38 -18.48 17.92
CA PRO A 86 5.11 -17.05 17.82
C PRO A 86 5.88 -16.38 16.69
N GLU A 87 7.16 -16.71 16.53
CA GLU A 87 8.04 -16.04 15.57
C GLU A 87 7.74 -16.44 14.14
N GLU A 88 7.46 -17.72 13.87
CA GLU A 88 7.07 -18.19 12.55
C GLU A 88 5.68 -17.70 12.15
N LEU A 89 4.73 -17.67 13.08
CA LEU A 89 3.41 -17.07 12.85
C LEU A 89 3.49 -15.56 12.60
N LEU A 90 4.37 -14.87 13.33
CA LEU A 90 4.61 -13.44 13.13
C LEU A 90 5.30 -13.17 11.80
N LYS A 91 6.25 -14.01 11.37
CA LYS A 91 6.82 -13.98 10.01
C LYS A 91 5.72 -14.15 8.97
N LEU A 92 4.83 -15.14 9.12
CA LEU A 92 3.69 -15.35 8.22
C LEU A 92 2.74 -14.15 8.16
N ASP A 93 2.48 -13.46 9.27
CA ASP A 93 1.65 -12.25 9.29
C ASP A 93 2.37 -11.04 8.66
N GLN A 94 3.68 -10.92 8.91
CA GLN A 94 4.51 -9.85 8.36
C GLN A 94 4.77 -10.00 6.86
N VAL A 95 4.70 -11.22 6.30
CA VAL A 95 4.83 -11.48 4.85
C VAL A 95 3.87 -10.61 4.03
N PHE A 96 2.72 -10.21 4.60
CA PHE A 96 1.72 -9.37 3.92
C PHE A 96 1.85 -7.87 4.22
N ILE A 97 2.68 -7.49 5.19
CA ILE A 97 2.99 -6.09 5.48
C ILE A 97 4.18 -5.69 4.61
N LYS A 98 3.89 -5.17 3.42
CA LYS A 98 4.94 -4.60 2.58
C LYS A 98 5.57 -3.39 3.28
N SER A 99 6.83 -3.53 3.64
CA SER A 99 7.71 -2.47 4.16
C SER A 99 8.41 -1.70 3.03
N GLU A 100 8.16 -2.05 1.77
CA GLU A 100 8.81 -1.47 0.61
C GLU A 100 7.76 -1.08 -0.43
N LEU A 101 7.93 0.12 -0.98
CA LEU A 101 6.95 0.75 -1.88
C LEU A 101 7.67 1.49 -3.01
N LYS A 102 7.17 1.32 -4.24
CA LYS A 102 7.60 2.11 -5.39
C LYS A 102 6.44 2.95 -5.91
N VAL A 103 6.69 4.23 -6.19
CA VAL A 103 5.64 5.20 -6.50
C VAL A 103 6.05 6.03 -7.70
N GLY A 104 5.19 6.09 -8.72
CA GLY A 104 5.40 6.95 -9.86
C GLY A 104 5.21 8.42 -9.49
N VAL A 105 6.06 9.32 -9.97
CA VAL A 105 5.85 10.77 -9.87
C VAL A 105 5.98 11.38 -11.25
N ILE A 106 4.89 11.95 -11.74
CA ILE A 106 4.80 12.57 -13.07
C ILE A 106 4.67 14.08 -12.92
N TYR A 107 5.43 14.81 -13.74
CA TYR A 107 5.32 16.26 -13.86
C TYR A 107 4.51 16.65 -15.10
N VAL A 108 3.43 17.42 -14.91
CA VAL A 108 2.54 17.92 -15.98
C VAL A 108 2.56 19.45 -15.98
N LYS A 109 2.91 20.03 -17.12
CA LYS A 109 2.89 21.48 -17.38
C LYS A 109 1.58 21.91 -18.03
N GLU A 110 1.31 23.21 -17.98
CA GLU A 110 0.19 23.84 -18.68
C GLU A 110 0.16 23.44 -20.17
N GLY A 111 -1.00 23.00 -20.65
CA GLY A 111 -1.24 22.64 -22.05
C GLY A 111 -0.83 21.22 -22.45
N GLN A 112 -0.35 20.39 -21.53
CA GLN A 112 0.01 18.99 -21.82
C GLN A 112 -1.17 18.04 -21.54
N TYR A 113 -1.53 17.21 -22.52
CA TYR A 113 -2.69 16.31 -22.43
C TYR A 113 -2.39 14.87 -22.83
N THR A 114 -1.29 14.65 -23.56
CA THR A 114 -0.89 13.32 -24.05
C THR A 114 0.19 12.69 -23.17
N GLU A 115 0.26 11.36 -23.17
CA GLU A 115 1.30 10.62 -22.43
C GLU A 115 2.70 11.04 -22.89
N GLU A 116 2.87 11.19 -24.20
CA GLU A 116 4.13 11.54 -24.84
C GLU A 116 4.62 12.93 -24.41
N GLU A 117 3.75 13.96 -24.45
CA GLU A 117 4.10 15.32 -23.99
C GLU A 117 4.50 15.34 -22.52
N ILE A 118 3.76 14.63 -21.68
CA ILE A 118 3.96 14.60 -20.23
C ILE A 118 5.29 13.88 -19.90
N LEU A 119 5.54 12.73 -20.53
CA LEU A 119 6.76 11.95 -20.31
C LEU A 119 7.97 12.51 -21.07
N ASP A 120 7.83 13.52 -21.93
CA ASP A 120 8.95 14.20 -22.60
C ASP A 120 9.60 15.28 -21.70
N ASN A 121 9.01 15.60 -20.55
CA ASN A 121 9.54 16.61 -19.62
C ASN A 121 10.91 16.22 -19.04
N ASN A 122 11.96 17.00 -19.31
CA ASN A 122 13.34 16.72 -18.87
C ASN A 122 13.84 17.61 -17.73
N ASP A 123 13.30 18.82 -17.63
CA ASP A 123 13.70 19.79 -16.63
C ASP A 123 12.65 19.95 -15.54
N ASN A 124 13.12 20.14 -14.31
CA ASN A 124 12.27 20.47 -13.18
C ASN A 124 12.03 21.98 -13.11
N SER A 125 10.82 22.40 -12.76
CA SER A 125 10.58 23.77 -12.30
C SER A 125 10.97 23.92 -10.84
N LEU A 126 11.13 25.16 -10.37
CA LEU A 126 11.35 25.43 -8.94
C LEU A 126 10.20 24.93 -8.07
N LEU A 127 8.95 24.98 -8.56
CA LEU A 127 7.78 24.49 -7.84
C LEU A 127 7.80 22.96 -7.75
N PHE A 128 8.21 22.28 -8.82
CA PHE A 128 8.34 20.82 -8.82
C PHE A 128 9.50 20.36 -7.95
N GLU A 129 10.66 21.01 -7.99
CA GLU A 129 11.77 20.71 -7.07
C GLU A 129 11.38 20.91 -5.61
N GLU A 130 10.67 22.01 -5.30
CA GLU A 130 10.13 22.25 -3.98
C GLU A 130 9.15 21.15 -3.55
N PHE A 131 8.27 20.71 -4.45
CA PHE A 131 7.34 19.63 -4.19
C PHE A 131 8.05 18.30 -3.94
N LEU A 132 9.13 17.98 -4.68
CA LEU A 132 9.89 16.76 -4.47
C LEU A 132 10.50 16.66 -3.06
N GLN A 133 10.89 17.80 -2.47
CA GLN A 133 11.39 17.87 -1.09
C GLN A 133 10.33 17.46 -0.05
N ILE A 134 9.03 17.53 -0.39
CA ILE A 134 7.94 17.11 0.49
C ILE A 134 7.94 15.60 0.66
N PHE A 135 8.31 14.83 -0.37
CA PHE A 135 8.33 13.35 -0.31
C PHE A 135 9.50 12.80 0.49
N GLY A 136 10.69 13.35 0.29
CA GLY A 136 11.91 12.71 0.78
C GLY A 136 13.17 13.41 0.34
N GLU A 137 14.27 12.68 0.46
CA GLU A 137 15.60 13.15 0.15
C GLU A 137 15.97 12.76 -1.28
N LYS A 138 16.67 13.67 -1.98
CA LYS A 138 17.27 13.35 -3.27
C LYS A 138 18.52 12.50 -3.04
N VAL A 139 18.50 11.27 -3.51
CA VAL A 139 19.57 10.28 -3.28
C VAL A 139 20.30 9.94 -4.58
N ARG A 140 21.61 9.72 -4.51
CA ARG A 140 22.41 9.18 -5.62
C ARG A 140 22.11 7.70 -5.75
N LEU A 141 21.78 7.23 -6.96
CA LEU A 141 21.45 5.82 -7.20
C LEU A 141 22.69 4.91 -7.17
N LYS A 142 23.80 5.34 -7.77
CA LYS A 142 25.03 4.55 -7.76
C LYS A 142 25.55 4.34 -6.34
N GLY A 143 25.67 3.08 -5.94
CA GLY A 143 26.09 2.71 -4.58
C GLY A 143 25.00 2.87 -3.51
N PHE A 144 23.74 3.13 -3.90
CA PHE A 144 22.63 3.17 -2.96
C PHE A 144 22.34 1.76 -2.41
N ASP A 145 22.33 1.64 -1.09
CA ASP A 145 22.31 0.37 -0.35
C ASP A 145 20.95 0.02 0.29
N LYS A 146 19.94 0.87 0.06
CA LYS A 146 18.57 0.69 0.56
C LYS A 146 17.61 0.20 -0.52
N TYR A 147 16.30 0.18 -0.24
CA TYR A 147 15.31 -0.26 -1.22
C TYR A 147 15.35 0.56 -2.52
N LYS A 148 15.69 -0.10 -3.63
CA LYS A 148 15.95 0.53 -4.94
C LYS A 148 14.74 0.65 -5.85
N GLY A 149 13.58 0.06 -5.52
CA GLY A 149 12.37 0.17 -6.35
C GLY A 149 12.46 -0.41 -7.76
N GLY A 150 13.53 -1.15 -8.10
CA GLY A 150 13.82 -1.61 -9.47
C GLY A 150 14.66 -0.64 -10.31
N LEU A 151 15.19 0.41 -9.69
CA LEU A 151 16.21 1.29 -10.29
C LEU A 151 17.59 0.64 -10.25
N ASP A 152 18.44 1.00 -11.21
CA ASP A 152 19.82 0.58 -11.30
C ASP A 152 20.70 1.38 -10.33
N THR A 153 21.44 0.64 -9.50
CA THR A 153 22.33 1.18 -8.47
C THR A 153 23.81 0.91 -8.77
N VAL A 154 24.12 0.34 -9.95
CA VAL A 154 25.48 -0.07 -10.32
C VAL A 154 26.01 0.73 -11.51
N HIS A 155 25.23 0.87 -12.58
CA HIS A 155 25.69 1.36 -13.89
C HIS A 155 25.00 2.66 -14.37
N ASP A 156 24.21 3.33 -13.53
CA ASP A 156 23.49 4.57 -13.86
C ASP A 156 22.47 4.45 -15.01
N LEU A 157 21.98 3.24 -15.29
CA LEU A 157 21.10 2.98 -16.43
C LEU A 157 19.67 3.49 -16.24
N THR A 158 19.28 3.85 -15.01
CA THR A 158 17.94 4.37 -14.68
C THR A 158 18.00 5.80 -14.13
N GLY A 159 19.03 6.56 -14.52
CA GLY A 159 19.26 7.92 -14.05
C GLY A 159 20.30 7.98 -12.94
N LEU A 160 20.70 9.21 -12.59
CA LEU A 160 21.74 9.44 -11.57
C LEU A 160 21.16 9.56 -10.17
N TYR A 161 19.98 10.15 -10.05
CA TYR A 161 19.36 10.47 -8.77
C TYR A 161 17.90 10.04 -8.76
N SER A 162 17.38 9.85 -7.56
CA SER A 162 15.95 9.65 -7.33
C SER A 162 15.55 10.34 -6.03
N VAL A 163 14.28 10.25 -5.67
CA VAL A 163 13.78 10.67 -4.35
C VAL A 163 13.45 9.42 -3.53
N TYR A 164 13.86 9.42 -2.27
CA TYR A 164 13.65 8.30 -1.36
C TYR A 164 13.23 8.80 0.03
N THR A 165 12.41 8.02 0.74
CA THR A 165 12.16 8.22 2.16
C THR A 165 11.99 6.90 2.89
N ASN A 166 12.39 6.86 4.16
CA ASN A 166 11.89 5.87 5.10
C ASN A 166 10.83 6.55 5.98
N TRP A 167 9.58 6.15 5.83
CA TRP A 167 8.45 6.72 6.56
C TRP A 167 7.70 5.61 7.31
N ARG A 168 7.71 5.67 8.65
CA ARG A 168 7.08 4.66 9.53
C ARG A 168 7.55 3.23 9.24
N ASN A 169 8.85 3.05 9.03
CA ASN A 169 9.49 1.78 8.64
C ASN A 169 8.98 1.24 7.28
N ILE A 170 8.49 2.13 6.42
CA ILE A 170 8.17 1.84 5.02
C ILE A 170 9.18 2.61 4.16
N GLU A 171 10.01 1.86 3.44
CA GLU A 171 10.93 2.41 2.45
C GLU A 171 10.18 2.71 1.16
N ILE A 172 10.22 3.96 0.72
CA ILE A 172 9.51 4.43 -0.47
C ILE A 172 10.52 4.99 -1.46
N MET A 173 10.60 4.34 -2.62
CA MET A 173 11.39 4.81 -3.76
C MET A 173 10.46 5.47 -4.79
N PHE A 174 10.76 6.71 -5.18
CA PHE A 174 9.93 7.46 -6.13
C PHE A 174 10.51 7.41 -7.55
N HIS A 175 9.75 6.89 -8.50
CA HIS A 175 10.07 6.95 -9.93
C HIS A 175 9.71 8.32 -10.49
N VAL A 176 10.59 9.31 -10.29
CA VAL A 176 10.37 10.69 -10.77
C VAL A 176 10.63 10.77 -12.27
N SER A 177 9.62 11.15 -13.04
CA SER A 177 9.65 11.13 -14.52
C SER A 177 10.83 11.89 -15.11
N THR A 178 11.16 13.05 -14.56
CA THR A 178 12.26 13.91 -15.03
C THR A 178 13.65 13.41 -14.64
N LEU A 179 13.75 12.56 -13.60
CA LEU A 179 15.03 11.99 -13.16
C LEU A 179 15.35 10.63 -13.82
N LEU A 180 14.35 10.02 -14.45
CA LEU A 180 14.52 8.82 -15.25
C LEU A 180 15.14 9.13 -16.63
N PRO A 181 15.87 8.17 -17.23
CA PRO A 181 16.54 8.36 -18.51
C PRO A 181 15.58 8.79 -19.60
N TYR A 182 16.11 9.60 -20.50
CA TYR A 182 15.39 10.14 -21.63
C TYR A 182 16.14 9.83 -22.93
N GLU A 183 15.41 9.32 -23.91
CA GLU A 183 15.90 9.15 -25.27
C GLU A 183 15.05 10.02 -26.21
N LYS A 184 15.70 10.96 -26.90
CA LYS A 184 15.01 11.94 -27.78
C LYS A 184 14.26 11.25 -28.92
N HIS A 185 14.82 10.16 -29.44
CA HIS A 185 14.29 9.42 -30.58
C HIS A 185 13.35 8.28 -30.19
N ASP A 186 13.03 8.12 -28.90
CA ASP A 186 12.01 7.19 -28.44
C ASP A 186 10.65 7.92 -28.34
N PRO A 187 9.71 7.71 -29.27
CA PRO A 187 8.40 8.36 -29.22
C PRO A 187 7.53 7.83 -28.08
N GLN A 188 7.74 6.60 -27.59
CA GLN A 188 6.94 5.99 -26.53
C GLN A 188 7.51 6.21 -25.13
N LYS A 189 8.69 6.81 -25.03
CA LYS A 189 9.40 7.08 -23.76
C LYS A 189 9.46 5.84 -22.85
N LEU A 190 9.77 4.69 -23.45
CA LEU A 190 9.74 3.36 -22.84
C LEU A 190 10.58 3.28 -21.57
N GLN A 191 11.74 3.95 -21.53
CA GLN A 191 12.60 3.97 -20.34
C GLN A 191 11.87 4.56 -19.12
N ARG A 192 11.04 5.58 -19.29
CA ARG A 192 10.25 6.17 -18.20
C ARG A 192 9.00 5.35 -17.94
N LYS A 193 8.31 4.97 -19.01
CA LYS A 193 7.06 4.21 -18.96
C LYS A 193 7.21 2.84 -18.31
N ARG A 194 8.32 2.13 -18.52
CA ARG A 194 8.55 0.81 -17.89
C ARG A 194 8.69 0.87 -16.37
N HIS A 195 9.09 2.01 -15.80
CA HIS A 195 9.16 2.18 -14.36
C HIS A 195 7.81 2.68 -13.84
N ILE A 196 7.39 3.88 -14.25
CA ILE A 196 6.17 4.54 -13.78
C ILE A 196 4.91 3.74 -14.14
N GLY A 197 4.84 3.22 -15.37
CA GLY A 197 3.73 2.42 -15.84
C GLY A 197 3.63 1.03 -15.17
N ASN A 198 4.63 0.61 -14.40
CA ASN A 198 4.60 -0.62 -13.60
C ASN A 198 4.42 -0.36 -12.10
N ASP A 199 4.16 0.89 -11.70
CA ASP A 199 3.78 1.23 -10.34
C ASP A 199 2.26 1.09 -10.17
N ILE A 200 1.83 0.99 -8.90
CA ILE A 200 0.40 0.87 -8.55
C ILE A 200 -0.20 2.27 -8.32
N VAL A 201 0.56 3.10 -7.60
CA VAL A 201 0.22 4.48 -7.26
C VAL A 201 1.12 5.43 -8.06
N CYS A 202 0.51 6.44 -8.68
CA CYS A 202 1.21 7.55 -9.31
C CYS A 202 0.76 8.88 -8.71
N VAL A 203 1.71 9.70 -8.28
CA VAL A 203 1.47 11.10 -7.93
C VAL A 203 1.69 11.96 -9.16
N VAL A 204 0.73 12.80 -9.48
CA VAL A 204 0.76 13.69 -10.64
C VAL A 204 0.89 15.11 -10.12
N PHE A 205 2.05 15.72 -10.32
CA PHE A 205 2.26 17.12 -10.02
C PHE A 205 1.80 17.95 -11.22
N LEU A 206 0.70 18.69 -11.03
CA LEU A 206 0.07 19.49 -12.07
C LEU A 206 0.38 20.97 -11.81
N GLU A 207 1.36 21.48 -12.54
CA GLU A 207 1.75 22.89 -12.51
C GLU A 207 0.98 23.65 -13.60
N ALA A 208 -0.29 23.89 -13.33
CA ALA A 208 -1.20 24.52 -14.28
C ALA A 208 -2.41 25.14 -13.57
N ASP A 209 -2.94 26.22 -14.14
CA ASP A 209 -4.18 26.86 -13.69
C ASP A 209 -5.41 26.28 -14.39
N ASN A 210 -5.33 26.03 -15.70
CA ASN A 210 -6.48 25.66 -16.52
C ASN A 210 -6.36 24.27 -17.18
N THR A 211 -5.24 23.59 -17.00
CA THR A 211 -5.03 22.26 -17.58
C THR A 211 -5.70 21.19 -16.71
N SER A 212 -6.53 20.36 -17.33
CA SER A 212 -7.11 19.18 -16.70
C SER A 212 -6.24 17.95 -16.97
N PHE A 213 -6.10 17.08 -15.97
CA PHE A 213 -5.43 15.80 -16.12
C PHE A 213 -6.47 14.67 -16.12
N SER A 214 -6.44 13.84 -17.15
CA SER A 214 -7.23 12.60 -17.21
C SER A 214 -6.30 11.40 -17.03
N PRO A 215 -6.51 10.54 -16.02
CA PRO A 215 -5.73 9.31 -15.87
C PRO A 215 -5.71 8.39 -17.10
N ALA A 216 -6.74 8.50 -17.96
CA ALA A 216 -6.82 7.74 -19.21
C ALA A 216 -5.72 8.11 -20.22
N CYS A 217 -5.03 9.25 -20.05
CA CYS A 217 -3.90 9.59 -20.92
C CYS A 217 -2.71 8.65 -20.70
N ILE A 218 -2.45 8.21 -19.45
CA ILE A 218 -1.34 7.31 -19.13
C ILE A 218 -1.79 5.86 -19.26
N LYS A 219 -1.28 5.17 -20.28
CA LYS A 219 -1.65 3.78 -20.59
C LYS A 219 -0.83 2.81 -19.76
N SER A 220 -1.45 2.28 -18.71
CA SER A 220 -0.86 1.25 -17.86
C SER A 220 -1.89 0.24 -17.38
N HIS A 221 -1.47 -1.02 -17.24
CA HIS A 221 -2.25 -2.07 -16.58
C HIS A 221 -1.99 -2.16 -15.07
N PHE A 222 -1.01 -1.43 -14.53
CA PHE A 222 -0.63 -1.48 -13.12
C PHE A 222 -1.08 -0.23 -12.36
N LEU A 223 -1.12 0.93 -13.00
CA LEU A 223 -1.63 2.14 -12.38
C LEU A 223 -3.13 2.02 -12.07
N HIS A 224 -3.44 1.98 -10.78
CA HIS A 224 -4.80 1.88 -10.25
C HIS A 224 -5.19 3.10 -9.42
N THR A 225 -4.21 3.84 -8.92
CA THR A 225 -4.43 5.04 -8.11
C THR A 225 -3.59 6.20 -8.63
N PHE A 226 -4.24 7.33 -8.87
CA PHE A 226 -3.63 8.62 -9.19
C PHE A 226 -3.93 9.63 -8.10
N ILE A 227 -2.89 10.26 -7.55
CA ILE A 227 -3.02 11.37 -6.61
C ILE A 227 -2.54 12.62 -7.33
N LEU A 228 -3.47 13.50 -7.69
CA LEU A 228 -3.18 14.75 -8.38
C LEU A 228 -2.88 15.81 -7.33
N VAL A 229 -1.76 16.50 -7.49
CA VAL A 229 -1.37 17.65 -6.67
C VAL A 229 -1.19 18.84 -7.60
N ARG A 230 -2.16 19.75 -7.58
CA ARG A 230 -2.16 20.96 -8.40
C ARG A 230 -1.56 22.14 -7.64
N THR A 231 -0.75 22.93 -8.34
CA THR A 231 -0.33 24.26 -7.89
C THR A 231 -0.46 25.27 -9.03
N SER A 232 -0.69 26.53 -8.69
CA SER A 232 -0.74 27.63 -9.66
C SER A 232 0.68 28.09 -10.02
N PRO A 233 1.10 28.08 -11.30
CA PRO A 233 2.36 28.70 -11.71
C PRO A 233 2.31 30.24 -11.67
N ARG A 234 1.11 30.83 -11.79
CA ARG A 234 0.90 32.29 -11.82
C ARG A 234 0.82 32.90 -10.43
N ILE A 235 0.16 32.21 -9.49
CA ILE A 235 -0.09 32.73 -8.14
C ILE A 235 0.99 32.19 -7.19
N LYS A 236 2.04 32.98 -6.98
CA LYS A 236 3.14 32.63 -6.07
C LYS A 236 2.77 32.95 -4.61
N ARG A 237 2.30 31.94 -3.87
CA ARG A 237 2.06 32.02 -2.41
C ARG A 237 3.28 31.51 -1.62
N LYS A 238 3.48 32.04 -0.41
CA LYS A 238 4.44 31.53 0.56
C LYS A 238 3.76 31.35 1.93
N PRO A 239 3.67 30.12 2.48
CA PRO A 239 4.04 28.84 1.86
C PRO A 239 3.25 28.55 0.57
N THR A 240 3.82 27.73 -0.32
CA THR A 240 3.15 27.25 -1.54
C THR A 240 1.91 26.45 -1.16
N ARG A 241 0.80 26.71 -1.85
CA ARG A 241 -0.48 26.01 -1.64
C ARG A 241 -0.70 24.96 -2.71
N TYR A 242 -1.08 23.77 -2.29
CA TYR A 242 -1.38 22.61 -3.11
C TYR A 242 -2.84 22.21 -2.99
N GLU A 243 -3.50 21.98 -4.12
CA GLU A 243 -4.83 21.39 -4.19
C GLU A 243 -4.69 19.91 -4.56
N VAL A 244 -5.37 19.02 -3.85
CA VAL A 244 -5.26 17.58 -4.03
C VAL A 244 -6.58 16.99 -4.50
N SER A 245 -6.49 16.18 -5.56
CA SER A 245 -7.56 15.32 -6.04
C SER A 245 -7.07 13.89 -6.17
N VAL A 246 -7.98 12.92 -6.06
CA VAL A 246 -7.62 11.49 -6.17
C VAL A 246 -8.54 10.85 -7.19
N VAL A 247 -7.96 10.09 -8.10
CA VAL A 247 -8.70 9.29 -9.08
C VAL A 247 -8.20 7.87 -8.99
N THR A 248 -9.12 6.92 -8.84
CA THR A 248 -8.80 5.50 -8.81
C THR A 248 -9.65 4.75 -9.83
N ARG A 249 -9.24 3.54 -10.18
CA ARG A 249 -10.12 2.61 -10.90
C ARG A 249 -11.29 2.19 -10.00
N ASP A 250 -12.41 1.81 -10.60
CA ASP A 250 -13.63 1.41 -9.91
C ASP A 250 -13.44 0.22 -8.96
N GLU A 251 -12.46 -0.64 -9.26
CA GLU A 251 -12.11 -1.83 -8.46
C GLU A 251 -11.37 -1.50 -7.15
N VAL A 252 -10.91 -0.25 -6.99
CA VAL A 252 -10.18 0.20 -5.80
C VAL A 252 -11.17 0.80 -4.80
N GLY A 253 -11.31 0.17 -3.64
CA GLY A 253 -12.17 0.68 -2.57
C GLY A 253 -11.69 2.04 -2.04
N ALA A 254 -12.60 2.84 -1.48
CA ALA A 254 -12.25 4.11 -0.87
C ALA A 254 -11.32 3.94 0.35
N TYR A 255 -10.34 4.83 0.50
CA TYR A 255 -9.32 4.75 1.56
C TYR A 255 -9.02 6.10 2.19
N LYS A 256 -8.64 6.06 3.48
CA LYS A 256 -8.27 7.21 4.30
C LYS A 256 -6.86 7.76 3.95
N PRO A 257 -6.53 9.00 4.32
CA PRO A 257 -7.46 10.05 4.76
C PRO A 257 -8.41 10.48 3.62
N TYR A 258 -9.62 10.91 3.94
CA TYR A 258 -10.61 11.26 2.92
C TYR A 258 -10.48 12.73 2.48
N LEU A 259 -10.75 13.01 1.20
CA LEU A 259 -10.60 14.38 0.66
C LEU A 259 -11.65 15.36 1.18
N TRP A 260 -12.81 14.89 1.65
CA TRP A 260 -13.82 15.74 2.26
C TRP A 260 -13.39 16.33 3.61
N GLU A 261 -12.38 15.74 4.26
CA GLU A 261 -11.78 16.28 5.48
C GLU A 261 -10.85 17.46 5.13
N GLN A 262 -10.02 17.28 4.10
CA GLN A 262 -9.10 18.29 3.61
C GLN A 262 -8.63 17.96 2.19
N SER A 263 -8.78 18.90 1.26
CA SER A 263 -8.29 18.81 -0.13
C SER A 263 -7.27 19.88 -0.49
N VAL A 264 -7.01 20.85 0.40
CA VAL A 264 -6.06 21.95 0.17
C VAL A 264 -5.05 21.99 1.31
N PHE A 265 -3.78 22.09 0.96
CA PHE A 265 -2.65 22.02 1.88
C PHE A 265 -1.65 23.12 1.58
N ASP A 266 -1.03 23.66 2.61
CA ASP A 266 0.17 24.47 2.46
C ASP A 266 1.41 23.59 2.64
N LYS A 267 2.53 23.96 2.02
CA LYS A 267 3.81 23.28 2.21
C LYS A 267 4.14 23.17 3.70
N GLY A 268 4.37 21.95 4.17
CA GLY A 268 4.74 21.69 5.56
C GLY A 268 4.68 20.21 5.95
N PRO A 269 5.04 19.90 7.21
CA PRO A 269 5.10 18.51 7.71
C PRO A 269 3.73 17.84 7.71
N MET A 270 2.64 18.59 7.94
CA MET A 270 1.28 18.07 7.89
C MET A 270 0.90 17.58 6.49
N PHE A 271 1.28 18.33 5.45
CA PHE A 271 1.02 17.90 4.08
C PHE A 271 1.85 16.67 3.71
N ARG A 272 3.13 16.63 4.10
CA ARG A 272 3.98 15.44 3.94
C ARG A 272 3.33 14.20 4.57
N GLU A 273 2.91 14.31 5.83
CA GLU A 273 2.31 13.20 6.57
C GLU A 273 1.02 12.71 5.90
N TRP A 274 0.16 13.65 5.49
CA TRP A 274 -1.08 13.34 4.77
C TRP A 274 -0.80 12.64 3.43
N LEU A 275 0.15 13.18 2.64
CA LEU A 275 0.46 12.67 1.30
C LEU A 275 1.07 11.27 1.34
N LEU A 276 2.05 11.03 2.22
CA LEU A 276 2.66 9.70 2.39
C LEU A 276 1.65 8.68 2.91
N THR A 277 0.79 9.07 3.86
CA THR A 277 -0.31 8.22 4.33
C THR A 277 -1.26 7.86 3.19
N LYS A 278 -1.64 8.85 2.37
CA LYS A 278 -2.56 8.66 1.25
C LYS A 278 -1.97 7.75 0.17
N ILE A 279 -0.68 7.88 -0.12
CA ILE A 279 0.06 7.02 -1.05
C ILE A 279 0.08 5.57 -0.57
N VAL A 280 0.49 5.32 0.68
CA VAL A 280 0.57 3.97 1.24
C VAL A 280 -0.81 3.31 1.30
N ASN A 281 -1.83 4.06 1.71
CA ASN A 281 -3.19 3.54 1.75
C ASN A 281 -3.77 3.31 0.35
N GLY A 282 -3.43 4.15 -0.63
CA GLY A 282 -3.82 3.96 -2.02
C GLY A 282 -3.24 2.69 -2.64
N GLU A 283 -1.97 2.38 -2.35
CA GLU A 283 -1.38 1.11 -2.75
C GLU A 283 -2.08 -0.07 -2.06
N ARG A 284 -2.28 0.02 -0.74
CA ARG A 284 -2.94 -1.04 0.03
C ARG A 284 -4.36 -1.32 -0.45
N ALA A 285 -5.12 -0.28 -0.73
CA ALA A 285 -6.46 -0.39 -1.30
C ALA A 285 -6.44 -0.98 -2.71
N SER A 286 -5.41 -0.67 -3.51
CA SER A 286 -5.30 -1.23 -4.86
C SER A 286 -5.06 -2.73 -4.86
N TYR A 287 -4.55 -3.34 -3.78
CA TYR A 287 -4.42 -4.80 -3.68
C TYR A 287 -5.75 -5.55 -3.67
N SER A 288 -6.86 -4.89 -3.32
CA SER A 288 -8.20 -5.52 -3.41
C SER A 288 -8.68 -5.68 -4.85
N ALA A 289 -8.07 -4.97 -5.82
CA ALA A 289 -8.47 -5.09 -7.21
C ALA A 289 -8.17 -6.51 -7.74
N PRO A 290 -9.08 -7.14 -8.52
CA PRO A 290 -8.97 -8.53 -8.97
C PRO A 290 -7.62 -8.94 -9.55
N LYS A 291 -6.97 -8.04 -10.31
CA LYS A 291 -5.64 -8.29 -10.89
C LYS A 291 -4.58 -8.55 -9.82
N PHE A 292 -4.58 -7.77 -8.74
CA PHE A 292 -3.60 -7.87 -7.67
C PHE A 292 -3.98 -8.92 -6.63
N ALA A 293 -5.26 -9.06 -6.32
CA ALA A 293 -5.77 -10.12 -5.44
C ALA A 293 -5.32 -11.51 -5.92
N ARG A 294 -5.47 -11.80 -7.23
CA ARG A 294 -5.02 -13.06 -7.83
C ARG A 294 -3.50 -13.29 -7.75
N MET A 295 -2.69 -12.21 -7.77
CA MET A 295 -1.23 -12.33 -7.60
C MET A 295 -0.88 -12.60 -6.13
N GLN A 296 -1.58 -11.96 -5.19
CA GLN A 296 -1.40 -12.22 -3.76
C GLN A 296 -1.82 -13.64 -3.40
N GLU A 297 -2.95 -14.14 -3.91
CA GLU A 297 -3.41 -15.53 -3.70
C GLU A 297 -2.35 -16.55 -4.15
N ARG A 298 -1.80 -16.41 -5.37
CA ARG A 298 -0.71 -17.29 -5.83
C ARG A 298 0.52 -17.25 -4.94
N THR A 299 0.87 -16.06 -4.43
CA THR A 299 2.02 -15.90 -3.52
C THR A 299 1.73 -16.55 -2.16
N ARG A 300 0.49 -16.44 -1.66
CA ARG A 300 0.01 -17.12 -0.45
C ARG A 300 0.06 -18.63 -0.60
N ASP A 301 -0.46 -19.16 -1.70
CA ASP A 301 -0.46 -20.60 -1.99
C ASP A 301 0.96 -21.17 -2.03
N TRP A 302 1.89 -20.46 -2.67
CA TRP A 302 3.29 -20.88 -2.75
C TRP A 302 4.03 -20.78 -1.40
N THR A 303 3.76 -19.73 -0.62
CA THR A 303 4.40 -19.57 0.70
C THR A 303 3.89 -20.63 1.67
N ASN A 304 2.58 -20.89 1.66
CA ASN A 304 1.95 -21.90 2.49
C ASN A 304 2.38 -23.32 2.09
N SER A 305 2.62 -23.59 0.80
CA SER A 305 3.10 -24.91 0.35
C SER A 305 4.56 -25.19 0.71
N LYS A 306 5.37 -24.17 1.00
CA LYS A 306 6.75 -24.31 1.49
C LYS A 306 6.88 -24.35 3.01
N ALA A 307 5.90 -23.82 3.74
CA ALA A 307 5.85 -23.85 5.19
C ALA A 307 5.26 -25.17 5.75
N LEU A 308 4.80 -26.06 4.86
CA LEU A 308 4.25 -27.39 5.15
C LEU A 308 5.22 -28.48 4.68
#